data_AF-A0A6I4P620-F1
#
_entry.id   AF-A0A6I4P620-F1
#
_cell.length_a   1.000
_cell.length_b   1.000
_cell.length_c   1.000
_cell.angle_alpha   90.00
_cell.angle_beta   90.00
_cell.angle_gamma   90.00
#
_symmetry.space_group_name_H-M   'P 1'
#
loop_
_entity.id
_entity.type
_entity.pdbx_description
1 polymer ?
#
loop_
_entity_poly.entity_id
_entity_poly.type
_entity_poly.pdbx_seq_one_letter_code
_entity_poly.pdbx_strand_id
1 'polypeptide(L)'
;MITLTWLLLIAIAGGVLALVDGILRLRGRGTAIGIVEVIVSALFLLSLFVPGIPFGSLVLAVVTGIVLIVSLVARRGSTALAIAGLALLAIWIVLAQGWLRIPGIN
;
A
#
# COMPACT_ATOMS: atom_id res chain seq x y z
N MET A 1 -9.76 15.21 13.06
CA MET A 1 -9.56 16.19 11.96
C MET A 1 -8.41 15.67 11.11
N ILE A 2 -8.66 15.41 9.82
CA ILE A 2 -7.63 14.92 8.89
C ILE A 2 -7.00 16.14 8.24
N THR A 3 -5.70 16.33 8.44
CA THR A 3 -4.93 17.36 7.77
C THR A 3 -4.36 16.77 6.48
N LEU A 4 -4.58 17.45 5.35
CA LEU A 4 -3.99 17.04 4.09
C LEU A 4 -2.48 17.33 4.13
N THR A 5 -1.67 16.29 4.11
CA THR A 5 -0.20 16.38 4.10
C THR A 5 0.38 15.61 2.92
N TRP A 6 1.59 15.98 2.49
CA TRP A 6 2.30 15.22 1.45
C TRP A 6 2.51 13.76 1.86
N LEU A 7 2.79 13.51 3.14
CA LEU A 7 2.90 12.16 3.67
C LEU A 7 1.60 11.35 3.49
N LEU A 8 0.45 11.95 3.77
CA LEU A 8 -0.85 11.31 3.56
C LEU A 8 -1.10 11.02 2.08
N LEU A 9 -0.75 11.96 1.19
CA LEU A 9 -0.91 11.78 -0.26
C LEU A 9 -0.07 10.62 -0.80
N ILE A 10 1.18 10.48 -0.34
CA ILE A 10 2.06 9.34 -0.71
C ILE A 10 1.43 8.02 -0.23
N ALA A 11 0.90 8.00 1.00
CA ALA A 11 0.22 6.82 1.55
C ALA A 11 -0.98 6.41 0.68
N ILE A 12 -1.84 7.37 0.35
CA ILE A 12 -3.04 7.12 -0.47
C ILE A 12 -2.64 6.66 -1.86
N ALA A 13 -1.68 7.32 -2.52
CA ALA A 13 -1.23 6.94 -3.85
C ALA A 13 -0.66 5.52 -3.87
N GLY A 14 0.20 5.16 -2.90
CA GLY A 14 0.74 3.81 -2.77
C GLY A 14 -0.35 2.76 -2.54
N GLY A 15 -1.29 3.03 -1.62
CA GLY A 15 -2.40 2.13 -1.33
C GLY A 15 -3.38 1.96 -2.50
N VAL A 16 -3.67 3.03 -3.24
CA VAL A 16 -4.55 2.99 -4.42
C VAL A 16 -3.90 2.19 -5.56
N LEU A 17 -2.60 2.38 -5.81
CA LEU A 17 -1.90 1.59 -6.81
C LEU A 17 -1.90 0.09 -6.46
N ALA A 18 -1.67 -0.24 -5.19
CA ALA A 18 -1.75 -1.63 -4.71
C ALA A 18 -3.18 -2.20 -4.88
N LEU A 19 -4.20 -1.42 -4.56
CA LEU A 19 -5.60 -1.84 -4.73
C LEU A 19 -5.94 -2.07 -6.20
N VAL A 20 -5.55 -1.16 -7.09
CA VAL A 20 -5.78 -1.30 -8.53
C VAL A 20 -5.07 -2.53 -9.08
N ASP A 21 -3.82 -2.77 -8.69
CA ASP A 21 -3.06 -3.95 -9.10
C ASP A 21 -3.76 -5.24 -8.63
N GLY A 22 -4.17 -5.32 -7.37
CA GLY A 22 -4.96 -6.42 -6.82
C GLY A 22 -6.26 -6.67 -7.60
N ILE A 23 -7.03 -5.61 -7.92
CA ILE A 23 -8.27 -5.71 -8.72
C ILE A 23 -7.99 -6.25 -10.12
N LEU A 24 -6.91 -5.79 -10.77
CA LEU A 24 -6.52 -6.28 -12.09
C LEU A 24 -6.12 -7.76 -12.04
N ARG A 25 -5.47 -8.22 -10.95
CA ARG A 25 -5.13 -9.64 -10.74
C ARG A 25 -6.34 -10.53 -10.54
N LEU A 26 -7.41 -10.03 -9.91
CA LEU A 26 -8.66 -10.77 -9.78
C LEU A 26 -9.29 -11.12 -11.14
N ARG A 27 -9.03 -10.31 -12.18
CA ARG A 27 -9.53 -10.54 -13.54
C ARG A 27 -8.67 -11.53 -14.35
N GLY A 28 -7.50 -11.92 -13.83
CA GLY A 28 -6.52 -12.76 -14.53
C GLY A 28 -6.22 -14.08 -13.81
N ARG A 29 -5.02 -14.62 -14.04
CA ARG A 29 -4.52 -15.83 -13.35
C ARG A 29 -3.81 -15.44 -12.05
N GLY A 30 -4.47 -15.63 -10.91
CA GLY A 30 -3.88 -15.29 -9.61
C GLY A 30 -4.90 -14.95 -8.53
N THR A 31 -6.10 -15.51 -8.60
CA THR A 31 -7.28 -15.13 -7.81
C THR A 31 -7.00 -15.08 -6.31
N ALA A 32 -6.33 -16.08 -5.73
CA ALA A 32 -6.05 -16.10 -4.30
C ALA A 32 -5.16 -14.93 -3.83
N ILE A 33 -4.09 -14.63 -4.56
CA ILE A 33 -3.18 -13.53 -4.23
C ILE A 33 -3.90 -12.19 -4.42
N GLY A 34 -4.64 -12.03 -5.53
CA GLY A 34 -5.41 -10.82 -5.80
C GLY A 34 -6.48 -10.53 -4.72
N ILE A 35 -7.15 -11.56 -4.18
CA ILE A 35 -8.12 -11.38 -3.10
C ILE A 35 -7.43 -10.81 -1.85
N VAL A 36 -6.32 -11.43 -1.44
CA VAL A 36 -5.55 -10.98 -0.26
C VAL A 36 -5.04 -9.56 -0.48
N GLU A 37 -4.49 -9.27 -1.66
CA GLU A 37 -3.97 -7.95 -2.01
C GLU A 37 -5.04 -6.87 -1.94
N VAL A 38 -6.22 -7.12 -2.50
CA VAL A 38 -7.36 -6.20 -2.43
C VAL A 38 -7.82 -5.97 -0.99
N ILE A 39 -7.95 -7.03 -0.20
CA ILE A 39 -8.39 -6.91 1.20
C ILE A 39 -7.38 -6.10 2.00
N VAL A 40 -6.09 -6.45 1.93
CA VAL A 40 -5.05 -5.79 2.72
C VAL A 40 -4.87 -4.33 2.29
N SER A 41 -4.86 -4.04 0.98
CA SER A 41 -4.74 -2.67 0.48
C SER A 41 -5.97 -1.82 0.82
N ALA A 42 -7.19 -2.37 0.76
CA ALA A 42 -8.39 -1.69 1.20
C ALA A 42 -8.37 -1.41 2.70
N LEU A 43 -7.97 -2.38 3.52
CA LEU A 43 -7.80 -2.19 4.96
C LEU A 43 -6.74 -1.14 5.27
N PHE A 44 -5.62 -1.14 4.57
CA PHE A 44 -4.59 -0.11 4.67
C PHE A 44 -5.16 1.27 4.37
N LEU A 45 -5.83 1.45 3.23
CA LEU A 45 -6.44 2.74 2.86
C LEU A 45 -7.45 3.21 3.89
N LEU A 46 -8.33 2.32 4.36
CA LEU A 46 -9.30 2.65 5.39
C LEU A 46 -8.63 3.05 6.72
N SER A 47 -7.51 2.40 7.06
CA SER A 47 -6.78 2.66 8.31
C SER A 47 -6.13 4.05 8.35
N LEU A 48 -5.97 4.71 7.20
CA LEU A 48 -5.48 6.10 7.13
C LEU A 48 -6.51 7.11 7.66
N PHE A 49 -7.80 6.75 7.65
CA PHE A 49 -8.89 7.67 7.97
C PHE A 49 -9.71 7.24 9.18
N VAL A 50 -9.73 5.94 9.49
CA VAL A 50 -10.58 5.37 10.54
C VAL A 50 -9.71 4.85 11.69
N PRO A 51 -9.70 5.53 12.85
CA PRO A 51 -9.12 4.98 14.07
C PRO A 51 -10.00 3.82 14.56
N GLY A 52 -9.39 2.66 14.83
CA GLY A 52 -10.10 1.44 15.25
C GLY A 52 -9.97 0.26 14.28
N ILE A 53 -9.32 0.46 13.12
CA ILE A 53 -8.91 -0.68 12.29
C ILE A 53 -7.77 -1.43 13.00
N PRO A 54 -7.89 -2.76 13.19
CA PRO A 54 -6.89 -3.55 13.88
C PRO A 54 -5.52 -3.48 13.19
N PHE A 55 -4.44 -3.68 13.96
CA PHE A 55 -3.04 -3.67 13.53
C PHE A 55 -2.45 -2.29 13.15
N GLY A 56 -3.28 -1.30 12.81
CA GLY A 56 -2.84 0.05 12.47
C GLY A 56 -2.23 0.16 11.06
N SER A 57 -2.12 1.41 10.58
CA SER A 57 -1.72 1.72 9.20
C SER A 57 -0.30 1.27 8.86
N LEU A 58 0.63 1.33 9.81
CA LEU A 58 2.01 0.87 9.60
C LEU A 58 2.08 -0.63 9.30
N VAL A 59 1.41 -1.46 10.10
CA VAL A 59 1.41 -2.91 9.91
C VAL A 59 0.71 -3.25 8.59
N LEU A 60 -0.41 -2.61 8.30
CA LEU A 60 -1.14 -2.84 7.05
C LEU A 60 -0.32 -2.40 5.82
N ALA A 61 0.46 -1.33 5.90
CA ALA A 61 1.39 -0.92 4.85
C ALA A 61 2.47 -1.98 4.60
N VAL A 62 3.07 -2.52 5.67
CA VAL A 62 4.09 -3.58 5.59
C VAL A 62 3.50 -4.85 4.97
N VAL A 63 2.32 -5.28 5.43
CA VAL A 63 1.64 -6.47 4.86
C VAL A 63 1.29 -6.23 3.39
N THR A 64 0.80 -5.04 3.03
CA THR A 64 0.53 -4.68 1.62
C THR A 64 1.81 -4.79 0.79
N GLY A 65 2.94 -4.27 1.30
CA GLY A 65 4.24 -4.37 0.65
C GLY A 65 4.70 -5.82 0.46
N ILE A 66 4.53 -6.67 1.46
CA ILE A 66 4.86 -8.11 1.37
C ILE A 66 4.01 -8.78 0.29
N VAL A 67 2.70 -8.51 0.25
CA VAL A 67 1.82 -9.08 -0.77
C VAL A 67 2.26 -8.63 -2.16
N LEU A 68 2.56 -7.35 -2.37
CA LEU A 68 3.12 -6.84 -3.62
C LEU A 68 4.42 -7.54 -4.02
N ILE A 69 5.34 -7.79 -3.08
CA ILE A 69 6.59 -8.53 -3.36
C ILE A 69 6.29 -9.97 -3.80
N VAL A 70 5.46 -10.70 -3.06
CA VAL A 70 5.05 -12.07 -3.39
C VAL A 70 4.43 -12.12 -4.79
N SER A 71 3.59 -11.14 -5.08
CA SER A 71 2.87 -11.00 -6.33
C SER A 71 3.82 -10.75 -7.54
N LEU A 72 4.91 -10.02 -7.32
CA LEU A 72 5.98 -9.75 -8.30
C LEU A 72 6.84 -10.98 -8.53
N VAL A 73 7.26 -11.66 -7.46
CA VAL A 73 8.07 -12.89 -7.52
C VAL A 73 7.32 -14.00 -8.25
N ALA A 74 6.01 -14.12 -8.01
CA ALA A 74 5.17 -15.09 -8.71
C ALA A 74 4.95 -14.76 -10.20
N ARG A 75 5.34 -13.56 -10.68
CA ARG A 75 5.12 -13.06 -12.05
C ARG A 75 3.65 -13.14 -12.51
N ARG A 76 2.70 -12.92 -11.60
CA ARG A 76 1.25 -13.07 -11.84
C ARG A 76 0.50 -11.73 -11.96
N GLY A 77 1.09 -10.68 -12.54
CA GLY A 77 0.43 -9.37 -12.61
C GLY A 77 1.22 -8.27 -13.33
N SER A 78 0.72 -7.04 -13.21
CA SER A 78 1.32 -5.84 -13.79
C SER A 78 2.56 -5.45 -13.00
N THR A 79 3.74 -5.73 -13.56
CA THR A 79 5.02 -5.41 -12.91
C THR A 79 5.14 -3.92 -12.60
N ALA A 80 4.61 -3.05 -13.46
CA ALA A 80 4.75 -1.60 -13.30
C ALA A 80 3.94 -1.06 -12.10
N LEU A 81 2.68 -1.47 -11.95
CA LEU A 81 1.82 -0.99 -10.85
C LEU A 81 2.33 -1.49 -9.51
N ALA A 82 2.70 -2.78 -9.43
CA ALA A 82 3.23 -3.37 -8.22
C ALA A 82 4.55 -2.70 -7.79
N ILE A 83 5.47 -2.43 -8.71
CA ILE A 83 6.72 -1.71 -8.40
C ILE A 83 6.44 -0.29 -7.92
N ALA A 84 5.58 0.46 -8.61
CA ALA A 84 5.26 1.83 -8.23
C ALA A 84 4.57 1.91 -6.86
N GLY A 85 3.59 1.03 -6.59
CA GLY A 85 2.94 0.92 -5.30
C GLY A 85 3.92 0.55 -4.19
N LEU A 86 4.80 -0.42 -4.44
CA LEU A 86 5.84 -0.85 -3.49
C LEU A 86 6.79 0.30 -3.14
N ALA A 87 7.25 1.05 -4.14
CA ALA A 87 8.16 2.17 -3.95
C ALA A 87 7.52 3.26 -3.08
N LEU A 88 6.27 3.63 -3.37
CA LEU A 88 5.55 4.64 -2.59
C LEU A 88 5.27 4.19 -1.15
N LEU A 89 4.89 2.92 -0.94
CA LEU A 89 4.72 2.38 0.40
C LEU A 89 6.04 2.36 1.18
N ALA A 90 7.15 1.96 0.54
CA ALA A 90 8.47 1.97 1.17
C ALA A 90 8.89 3.40 1.57
N ILE A 91 8.74 4.37 0.65
CA ILE A 91 9.00 5.79 0.94
C ILE A 91 8.12 6.26 2.10
N TRP A 92 6.83 5.96 2.07
CA TRP A 92 5.91 6.33 3.13
C TRP A 92 6.32 5.75 4.48
N ILE A 93 6.70 4.46 4.55
CA ILE A 93 7.14 3.81 5.80
C ILE A 93 8.37 4.51 6.36
N VAL A 94 9.39 4.77 5.53
CA VAL A 94 10.64 5.44 5.95
C VAL A 94 10.35 6.83 6.52
N LEU A 95 9.49 7.59 5.86
CA LEU A 95 9.10 8.93 6.29
C LEU A 95 8.20 8.89 7.54
N ALA A 96 7.21 8.00 7.59
CA ALA A 96 6.29 7.88 8.72
C ALA A 96 7.00 7.44 10.01
N GLN A 97 8.09 6.67 9.90
CA GLN A 97 8.92 6.28 11.05
C GLN A 97 10.01 7.31 11.39
N GLY A 98 10.15 8.38 10.60
CA GLY A 98 11.13 9.44 10.83
C GLY A 98 12.59 9.00 10.62
N TRP A 99 12.82 7.90 9.89
CA TRP A 99 14.18 7.44 9.54
C TRP A 99 14.88 8.43 8.59
N LEU A 100 14.09 9.11 7.76
CA LEU A 100 14.50 10.27 6.99
C LEU A 100 13.52 11.40 7.28
N ARG A 101 14.02 12.61 7.57
CA ARG A 101 13.19 13.80 7.78
C ARG A 101 13.38 14.78 6.63
N ILE A 102 12.29 15.13 5.97
CA ILE A 102 12.26 16.09 4.87
C ILE A 102 11.33 17.24 5.28
N PRO A 103 11.89 18.46 5.50
CA PRO A 103 11.08 19.61 5.87
C PRO A 103 9.94 19.86 4.89
N GLY A 104 8.72 20.00 5.42
CA GLY A 104 7.51 20.19 4.63
C GLY A 104 6.80 18.90 4.18
N ILE A 105 7.37 17.72 4.44
CA ILE A 105 6.73 16.42 4.16
C ILE A 105 6.39 15.67 5.45
N ASN A 106 7.37 15.45 6.33
CA ASN A 106 7.23 14.70 7.59
C ASN A 106 8.01 15.31 8.76
#